data_AF-A0A853ERA1-F1
#
_entry.id   AF-A0A853ERA1-F1
#
_cell.length_a   1.000
_cell.length_b   1.000
_cell.length_c   1.000
_cell.angle_alpha   90.00
_cell.angle_beta   90.00
_cell.angle_gamma   90.00
#
_symmetry.space_group_name_H-M   'P 1'
#
loop_
_entity.id
_entity.type
_entity.pdbx_description
1 polymer ?
#
loop_
_entity_poly.entity_id
_entity_poly.type
_entity_poly.pdbx_seq_one_letter_code
_entity_poly.pdbx_strand_id
1 'polypeptide(L)'
;MSKSTHEQYASDLAEALDVRDVPAEAARQIVREVQSHLAESGEDPVEAFGPVSRYADQFAPRSREREVVWFAVAAAALGFCGAFLIISGVFGLLDETATLWGLPPWVRLTAGIALVLTFVGLVIGIAVRSRRRAAAWRI
;
A
#
# COMPACT_ATOMS: atom_id res chain seq x y z
N MET A 1 10.56 -37.42 -13.20
CA MET A 1 9.68 -36.89 -14.27
C MET A 1 10.19 -35.49 -14.59
N SER A 2 10.75 -35.27 -15.78
CA SER A 2 11.09 -33.91 -16.22
C SER A 2 9.77 -33.20 -16.53
N LYS A 3 9.55 -32.00 -15.99
CA LYS A 3 8.41 -31.17 -16.40
C LYS A 3 8.56 -30.79 -17.88
N SER A 4 7.45 -30.63 -18.58
CA SER A 4 7.48 -30.07 -19.93
C SER A 4 7.93 -28.61 -19.88
N THR A 5 8.49 -28.08 -20.97
CA THR A 5 8.89 -26.66 -21.06
C THR A 5 7.74 -25.72 -20.69
N HIS A 6 6.49 -26.08 -21.05
CA HIS A 6 5.29 -25.31 -20.75
C HIS A 6 4.97 -25.32 -19.25
N GLU A 7 5.04 -26.49 -18.60
CA GLU A 7 4.84 -26.62 -17.15
C GLU A 7 5.93 -25.92 -16.34
N GLN A 8 7.16 -25.94 -16.83
CA GLN A 8 8.28 -25.27 -16.20
C GLN A 8 8.10 -23.75 -16.26
N TYR A 9 7.79 -23.21 -17.45
CA TYR A 9 7.50 -21.78 -17.61
C TYR A 9 6.33 -21.32 -16.74
N ALA A 10 5.24 -22.08 -16.69
CA ALA A 10 4.07 -21.73 -15.88
C ALA A 10 4.37 -21.78 -14.37
N SER A 11 5.20 -22.73 -13.93
CA SER A 11 5.67 -22.84 -12.55
C SER A 11 6.53 -21.63 -12.17
N ASP A 12 7.49 -21.28 -13.04
CA ASP A 12 8.39 -20.16 -12.83
C ASP A 12 7.62 -18.82 -12.85
N LEU A 13 6.59 -18.71 -13.70
CA LEU A 13 5.71 -17.54 -13.75
C LEU A 13 4.90 -17.38 -12.46
N ALA A 14 4.37 -18.47 -11.90
CA ALA A 14 3.66 -18.43 -10.63
C ALA A 14 4.56 -17.92 -9.50
N GLU A 15 5.81 -18.42 -9.43
CA GLU A 15 6.81 -17.96 -8.45
C GLU A 15 7.19 -16.49 -8.68
N ALA A 16 7.42 -16.09 -9.93
CA ALA A 16 7.77 -14.72 -10.28
C ALA A 16 6.66 -13.71 -9.95
N LEU A 17 5.39 -14.10 -10.07
CA LEU A 17 4.24 -13.28 -9.68
C LEU A 17 4.08 -13.19 -8.16
N ASP A 18 4.36 -14.27 -7.43
CA ASP A 18 4.33 -14.31 -5.95
C ASP A 18 5.40 -13.41 -5.34
N VAL A 19 6.63 -13.48 -5.85
CA VAL A 19 7.75 -12.58 -5.44
C VAL A 19 7.41 -11.10 -5.67
N ARG A 20 6.54 -10.80 -6.64
CA ARG A 20 6.08 -9.45 -6.97
C ARG A 20 4.81 -9.05 -6.22
N ASP A 21 4.34 -9.84 -5.26
CA ASP A 21 3.16 -9.57 -4.44
C ASP A 21 1.87 -9.35 -5.27
N VAL A 22 1.78 -10.02 -6.42
CA VAL A 22 0.58 -10.03 -7.27
C VAL A 22 -0.53 -10.82 -6.54
N PRO A 23 -1.77 -10.31 -6.47
CA PRO A 23 -2.85 -11.02 -5.81
C PRO A 23 -3.01 -12.46 -6.32
N ALA A 24 -3.06 -13.44 -5.41
CA ALA A 24 -3.02 -14.86 -5.75
C ALA A 24 -4.09 -15.30 -6.77
N GLU A 25 -5.29 -14.69 -6.74
CA GLU A 25 -6.33 -14.97 -7.74
C GLU A 25 -5.97 -14.44 -9.13
N ALA A 26 -5.41 -13.23 -9.21
CA ALA A 26 -4.91 -12.68 -10.47
C ALA A 26 -3.72 -13.49 -11.00
N ALA A 27 -2.81 -13.92 -10.12
CA ALA A 27 -1.69 -14.77 -10.50
C ALA A 27 -2.16 -16.12 -11.07
N ARG A 28 -3.13 -16.78 -10.40
CA ARG A 28 -3.75 -18.02 -10.92
C ARG A 28 -4.41 -17.80 -12.29
N GLN A 29 -5.13 -16.70 -12.46
CA GLN A 29 -5.78 -16.38 -13.73
C GLN A 29 -4.75 -16.22 -14.85
N ILE A 30 -3.70 -15.43 -14.63
CA ILE A 30 -2.63 -15.20 -15.60
C ILE A 30 -1.94 -16.51 -15.98
N VAL A 31 -1.57 -17.33 -14.98
CA VAL A 31 -0.93 -18.62 -15.22
C VAL A 31 -1.85 -19.56 -16.02
N ARG A 32 -3.16 -19.59 -15.70
CA ARG A 32 -4.12 -20.42 -16.43
C ARG A 32 -4.27 -19.98 -17.89
N GLU A 33 -4.29 -18.68 -18.14
CA GLU A 33 -4.38 -18.12 -19.48
C GLU A 33 -3.16 -18.49 -20.32
N VAL A 34 -1.96 -18.33 -19.76
CA VAL A 34 -0.70 -18.75 -20.40
C VAL A 34 -0.70 -20.26 -20.68
N GLN A 35 -1.09 -21.09 -19.71
CA GLN A 35 -1.19 -22.54 -19.92
C GLN A 35 -2.19 -22.91 -21.02
N SER A 36 -3.35 -22.26 -21.08
CA SER A 36 -4.35 -22.50 -22.12
C SER A 36 -3.80 -22.13 -23.50
N HIS A 37 -3.14 -20.97 -23.60
CA HIS A 37 -2.56 -20.51 -24.85
C HIS A 37 -1.46 -21.44 -25.35
N LEU A 38 -0.56 -21.88 -24.47
CA LEU A 38 0.52 -22.82 -24.82
C LEU A 38 -0.01 -24.22 -25.17
N ALA A 39 -1.12 -24.64 -24.56
CA ALA A 39 -1.77 -25.88 -24.93
C ALA A 39 -2.46 -25.81 -26.30
N GLU A 40 -2.95 -24.63 -26.69
CA GLU A 40 -3.60 -24.39 -27.99
C GLU A 40 -2.58 -24.12 -29.12
N SER A 41 -1.56 -23.29 -28.89
CA SER A 41 -0.57 -22.91 -29.90
C SER A 41 0.54 -23.96 -30.05
N GLY A 42 0.95 -24.60 -28.96
CA GLY A 42 2.10 -25.49 -28.93
C GLY A 42 3.46 -24.79 -29.15
N GLU A 43 3.49 -23.45 -29.13
CA GLU A 43 4.70 -22.64 -29.35
C GLU A 43 5.59 -22.60 -28.10
N ASP A 44 6.87 -22.26 -28.28
CA ASP A 44 7.80 -22.07 -27.16
C ASP A 44 7.33 -20.89 -26.27
N PRO A 45 7.12 -21.10 -24.95
CA PRO A 45 6.69 -20.04 -24.04
C PRO A 45 7.57 -18.79 -24.06
N VAL A 46 8.88 -18.97 -24.24
CA VAL A 46 9.83 -17.85 -24.27
C VAL A 46 9.72 -17.06 -25.56
N GLU A 47 9.36 -17.70 -26.68
CA GLU A 47 9.14 -17.03 -27.96
C GLU A 47 7.80 -16.26 -27.95
N ALA A 48 6.75 -16.85 -27.39
CA ALA A 48 5.41 -16.25 -27.36
C ALA A 48 5.26 -15.13 -26.31
N PHE A 49 5.76 -15.34 -25.09
CA PHE A 49 5.55 -14.42 -23.95
C PHE A 49 6.84 -13.71 -23.50
N GLY A 50 8.00 -14.13 -23.99
CA GLY A 50 9.29 -13.64 -23.54
C GLY A 50 9.75 -14.28 -22.22
N PRO A 51 10.88 -13.80 -21.67
CA PRO A 51 11.40 -14.27 -20.38
C PRO A 51 10.40 -14.06 -19.25
N VAL A 52 10.22 -15.08 -18.40
CA VAL A 52 9.27 -15.09 -17.27
C VAL A 52 9.37 -13.83 -16.40
N SER A 53 10.58 -13.43 -16.02
CA SER A 53 10.81 -12.26 -15.17
C SER A 53 10.28 -10.96 -15.81
N ARG A 54 10.53 -10.79 -17.11
CA ARG A 54 10.08 -9.63 -17.88
C ARG A 54 8.56 -9.62 -18.03
N TYR A 55 7.97 -10.79 -18.29
CA TYR A 55 6.52 -10.96 -18.39
C TYR A 55 5.81 -10.83 -17.03
N ALA A 56 6.48 -11.10 -15.92
CA ALA A 56 5.93 -10.86 -14.59
C ALA A 56 6.03 -9.38 -14.16
N ASP A 57 7.04 -8.64 -14.63
CA ASP A 57 7.26 -7.22 -14.27
C ASP A 57 6.14 -6.28 -14.71
N GLN A 58 5.41 -6.62 -15.78
CA GLN A 58 4.23 -5.87 -16.24
C GLN A 58 3.04 -5.96 -15.28
N PHE A 59 3.00 -6.99 -14.43
CA PHE A 59 1.93 -7.18 -13.44
C PHE A 59 2.34 -6.74 -12.03
N ALA A 60 3.59 -6.32 -11.83
CA ALA A 60 4.07 -5.87 -10.53
C ALA A 60 3.22 -4.67 -10.03
N PRO A 61 2.71 -4.70 -8.79
CA PRO A 61 1.86 -3.66 -8.20
C PRO A 61 2.70 -2.41 -7.82
N ARG A 62 3.20 -1.68 -8.83
CA ARG A 62 3.93 -0.41 -8.64
C ARG A 62 3.12 0.67 -7.92
N SER A 63 1.79 0.55 -7.87
CA SER A 63 0.91 1.54 -7.24
C SER A 63 0.89 1.47 -5.72
N ARG A 64 1.13 0.29 -5.12
CA ARG A 64 0.91 0.06 -3.68
C ARG A 64 2.03 0.63 -2.81
N GLU A 65 3.27 0.53 -3.27
CA GLU A 65 4.44 1.10 -2.58
C GLU A 65 4.36 2.64 -2.53
N ARG A 66 3.95 3.27 -3.63
CA ARG A 66 3.80 4.72 -3.72
C ARG A 66 2.70 5.23 -2.78
N GLU A 67 1.62 4.47 -2.64
CA GLU A 67 0.52 4.79 -1.73
C GLU A 67 0.97 4.69 -0.26
N VAL A 68 1.68 3.62 0.10
CA VAL A 68 2.22 3.42 1.46
C VAL A 68 3.24 4.50 1.83
N VAL A 69 4.17 4.83 0.93
CA VAL A 69 5.16 5.89 1.17
C VAL A 69 4.47 7.26 1.31
N TRP A 70 3.50 7.55 0.45
CA TRP A 70 2.73 8.80 0.55
C TRP A 70 1.97 8.90 1.88
N PHE A 71 1.36 7.80 2.34
CA PHE A 71 0.69 7.74 3.63
C PHE A 71 1.67 7.86 4.82
N ALA A 72 2.85 7.26 4.75
CA ALA A 72 3.87 7.39 5.78
C ALA A 72 4.37 8.85 5.89
N VAL A 73 4.58 9.51 4.76
CA VAL A 73 4.95 10.94 4.71
C VAL A 73 3.83 11.82 5.26
N ALA A 74 2.58 11.56 4.89
CA ALA A 74 1.42 12.28 5.42
C ALA A 74 1.28 12.10 6.95
N ALA A 75 1.47 10.88 7.46
CA ALA A 75 1.42 10.59 8.89
C ALA A 75 2.55 11.27 9.67
N ALA A 76 3.77 11.29 9.13
CA ALA A 76 4.90 11.98 9.72
C ALA A 76 4.67 13.50 9.75
N ALA A 77 4.14 14.09 8.67
CA ALA A 77 3.82 15.51 8.60
C ALA A 77 2.70 15.89 9.59
N LEU A 78 1.66 15.07 9.72
CA LEU A 78 0.58 15.26 10.69
C LEU A 78 1.07 15.16 12.13
N GLY A 79 1.91 14.16 12.44
CA GLY A 79 2.52 14.01 13.76
C GLY A 79 3.42 15.19 14.14
N PHE A 80 4.24 15.66 13.21
CA PHE A 80 5.10 16.84 13.39
C PHE A 80 4.26 18.12 13.62
N CYS A 81 3.21 18.33 12.83
CA CYS A 81 2.31 19.48 12.96
C CYS A 81 1.56 19.45 14.31
N GLY A 82 1.08 18.28 14.74
CA GLY A 82 0.41 18.11 16.03
C GLY A 82 1.34 18.36 17.22
N ALA A 83 2.57 17.82 17.18
CA ALA A 83 3.58 18.07 18.21
C ALA A 83 3.95 19.55 18.31
N PHE A 84 4.11 20.23 17.16
CA PHE A 84 4.41 21.66 17.11
C PHE A 84 3.28 22.52 17.70
N LEU A 85 2.01 22.18 17.44
CA LEU A 85 0.85 22.85 18.02
C LEU A 85 0.75 22.65 19.55
N ILE A 86 1.09 21.47 20.06
CA ILE A 86 1.11 21.22 21.51
C ILE A 86 2.24 22.02 22.18
N ILE A 87 3.46 21.99 21.62
CA ILE A 87 4.60 22.72 22.19
C ILE A 87 4.32 24.23 22.18
N SER A 88 3.84 24.79 21.06
CA SER A 88 3.47 26.21 20.97
C SER A 88 2.31 26.59 21.92
N GLY A 89 1.37 25.69 22.16
CA GLY A 89 0.29 25.88 23.14
C GLY A 89 0.80 25.91 24.58
N VAL A 90 1.71 25.01 24.95
CA VAL A 90 2.32 24.97 26.30
C VAL A 90 3.18 26.21 26.56
N PHE A 91 3.98 26.64 25.58
CA PHE A 91 4.77 27.88 25.72
C PHE A 91 3.87 29.12 25.85
N GLY A 92 2.70 29.15 25.21
CA GLY A 92 1.74 30.25 25.38
C GLY A 92 0.99 30.26 26.73
N LEU A 93 1.07 29.20 27.53
CA LEU A 93 0.53 29.13 28.89
C LEU A 93 1.56 29.53 29.96
N LEU A 94 2.85 29.42 29.65
CA LEU A 94 3.95 29.78 30.56
C LEU A 94 4.33 31.27 30.46
N ASP A 95 3.96 31.93 29.37
CA ASP A 95 4.29 33.34 29.13
C ASP A 95 3.03 34.08 28.62
N GLU A 96 2.35 34.82 29.51
CA GLU A 96 1.14 35.61 29.19
C GLU A 96 1.39 36.69 28.12
N THR A 97 2.66 36.99 27.82
CA THR A 97 3.08 37.95 26.79
C THR A 97 3.32 37.31 25.41
N ALA A 98 3.34 35.96 25.31
CA ALA A 98 3.56 35.25 24.06
C ALA A 98 2.28 35.13 23.21
N THR A 99 1.71 36.28 22.83
CA THR A 99 0.68 36.38 21.79
C THR A 99 1.28 36.13 20.41
N LEU A 100 1.62 34.88 20.07
CA LEU A 100 1.96 34.51 18.70
C LEU A 100 0.69 34.57 17.83
N TRP A 101 0.62 35.56 16.92
CA TRP A 101 -0.50 35.78 15.97
C TRP A 101 -1.84 36.25 16.58
N GLY A 102 -1.87 36.76 17.82
CA GLY A 102 -3.09 37.34 18.42
C GLY A 102 -4.27 36.36 18.62
N LEU A 103 -4.03 35.05 18.45
CA LEU A 103 -5.07 34.03 18.58
C LEU A 103 -5.23 33.59 20.05
N PRO A 104 -6.48 33.48 20.55
CA PRO A 104 -6.75 33.03 21.91
C PRO A 104 -6.21 31.61 22.18
N PRO A 105 -5.62 31.34 23.36
CA PRO A 105 -5.02 30.06 23.70
C PRO A 105 -5.95 28.85 23.52
N TRP A 106 -7.24 29.01 23.83
CA TRP A 106 -8.26 27.97 23.69
C TRP A 106 -8.48 27.52 22.25
N VAL A 107 -8.38 28.43 21.27
CA VAL A 107 -8.54 28.11 19.85
C VAL A 107 -7.42 27.18 19.37
N ARG A 108 -6.19 27.39 19.88
CA ARG A 108 -5.04 26.53 19.59
C ARG A 108 -5.23 25.14 20.19
N LEU A 109 -5.75 25.07 21.41
CA LEU A 109 -6.03 23.81 22.11
C LEU A 109 -7.11 22.99 21.38
N THR A 110 -8.24 23.63 21.01
CA THR A 110 -9.34 22.94 20.32
C THR A 110 -8.96 22.52 18.90
N ALA A 111 -8.17 23.35 18.20
CA ALA A 111 -7.66 23.00 16.87
C ALA A 111 -6.70 21.79 16.93
N GLY A 112 -5.83 21.74 17.93
CA GLY A 112 -4.94 20.58 18.17
C GLY A 112 -5.72 19.30 18.45
N ILE A 113 -6.72 19.36 19.34
CA ILE A 113 -7.57 18.20 19.67
C ILE A 113 -8.36 17.72 18.45
N ALA A 114 -8.97 18.63 17.69
CA ALA A 114 -9.72 18.27 16.48
C ALA A 114 -8.83 17.58 15.43
N LEU A 115 -7.58 18.02 15.30
CA LEU A 115 -6.61 17.44 14.37
C LEU A 115 -6.18 16.03 14.82
N VAL A 116 -5.93 15.83 16.12
CA VAL A 116 -5.61 14.50 16.68
C VAL A 116 -6.80 13.54 16.52
N LEU A 117 -8.03 13.97 16.78
CA LEU A 117 -9.22 13.13 16.58
C LEU A 117 -9.43 12.75 15.11
N THR A 118 -9.17 13.68 14.19
CA THR A 118 -9.21 13.42 12.75
C THR A 118 -8.15 12.39 12.35
N PHE A 119 -6.93 12.51 12.88
CA PHE A 119 -5.85 11.55 12.66
C PHE A 119 -6.21 10.15 13.17
N VAL A 120 -6.72 10.03 14.40
CA VAL A 120 -7.13 8.76 15.00
C VAL A 120 -8.28 8.12 14.21
N GLY A 121 -9.28 8.90 13.80
CA GLY A 121 -10.39 8.42 12.97
C GLY A 121 -9.93 7.89 11.62
N LEU A 122 -8.96 8.56 11.00
CA LEU A 122 -8.37 8.15 9.72
C LEU A 122 -7.58 6.84 9.87
N VAL A 123 -6.75 6.71 10.92
CA VAL A 123 -6.01 5.48 11.24
C VAL A 123 -6.95 4.31 11.50
N ILE A 124 -8.02 4.51 12.29
CA ILE A 124 -9.03 3.48 12.57
C ILE A 124 -9.78 3.10 11.29
N GLY A 125 -10.17 4.06 10.46
CA GLY A 125 -10.85 3.80 9.18
C GLY A 125 -10.00 2.94 8.24
N ILE A 126 -8.69 3.20 8.18
CA ILE A 126 -7.72 2.41 7.39
C ILE A 126 -7.56 1.01 8.00
N ALA A 127 -7.39 0.90 9.31
CA ALA A 127 -7.25 -0.39 10.01
C ALA A 127 -8.51 -1.26 9.85
N VAL A 128 -9.70 -0.67 9.85
CA VAL A 128 -10.95 -1.40 9.59
C VAL A 128 -11.06 -1.81 8.12
N ARG A 129 -10.64 -0.95 7.19
CA ARG A 129 -10.69 -1.25 5.75
C ARG A 129 -9.68 -2.33 5.34
N SER A 130 -8.52 -2.38 5.99
CA SER A 130 -7.54 -3.46 5.79
C SER A 130 -8.06 -4.80 6.34
N ARG A 131 -8.69 -4.80 7.53
CA ARG A 131 -9.29 -6.02 8.10
C ARG A 131 -10.47 -6.56 7.30
N ARG A 132 -11.32 -5.68 6.73
CA ARG A 132 -12.44 -6.14 5.87
C ARG A 132 -11.96 -6.82 4.59
N ARG A 133 -10.82 -6.40 4.02
CA ARG A 133 -10.24 -7.08 2.85
C ARG A 133 -9.55 -8.40 3.23
N ALA A 134 -8.93 -8.48 4.41
CA ALA A 134 -8.37 -9.74 4.91
C ALA A 134 -9.44 -10.78 5.30
N ALA A 135 -10.59 -10.34 5.81
CA ALA A 135 -11.71 -11.22 6.16
C ALA A 135 -12.48 -11.73 4.94
N ALA A 136 -12.53 -10.96 3.84
CA ALA A 136 -13.16 -11.36 2.59
C ALA A 136 -12.39 -12.46 1.82
N TRP A 137 -11.20 -12.86 2.28
CA TRP A 137 -10.36 -13.90 1.66
C TRP A 137 -10.38 -15.23 2.44
N ARG A 138 -11.26 -15.35 3.45
CA ARG A 138 -11.47 -16.59 4.22
C ARG A 138 -12.82 -17.27 3.95
N ILE A 139 -13.59 -16.76 3.00
CA ILE A 139 -14.85 -17.36 2.51
C ILE A 139 -14.61 -17.71 1.05
#